data_AF-J9GIH8-F1
#
_entry.id   AF-J9GIH8-F1
#
_cell.length_a   1.000
_cell.length_b   1.000
_cell.length_c   1.000
_cell.angle_alpha   90.00
_cell.angle_beta   90.00
_cell.angle_gamma   90.00
#
_symmetry.space_group_name_H-M   'P 1'
#
loop_
_entity.id
_entity.type
_entity.pdbx_description
1 polymer ?
#
loop_
_entity_poly.entity_id
_entity_poly.type
_entity_poly.pdbx_seq_one_letter_code
_entity_poly.pdbx_strand_id
1 'polypeptide(L)'
;MLKRRIDKSNQDRTDLVELIDSYFLDKYKDVVPLADATINTESPAWAIDRLSILALKIYHMQQEVERQDTTEEHREKCQAKLNVLLEQRKDLSAAIDQLLADIEAGKKYMKVYKQMKMYNDPALNPVLYAKK
;
A
#
# COMPACT_ATOMS: atom_id res chain seq x y z
N MET A 1 -22.83 13.03 3.47
CA MET A 1 -22.12 12.76 4.76
C MET A 1 -21.19 11.55 4.65
N LEU A 2 -21.64 10.40 4.15
CA LEU A 2 -20.81 9.18 4.01
C LEU A 2 -19.56 9.37 3.12
N LYS A 3 -19.71 9.92 1.91
CA LYS A 3 -18.58 10.20 1.00
C LYS A 3 -17.46 10.99 1.67
N ARG A 4 -17.80 12.04 2.42
CA ARG A 4 -16.81 12.87 3.15
C ARG A 4 -16.02 12.08 4.19
N ARG A 5 -16.66 11.11 4.86
CA ARG A 5 -15.97 10.24 5.83
C ARG A 5 -15.01 9.27 5.15
N ILE A 6 -15.42 8.72 3.99
CA ILE A 6 -14.58 7.84 3.17
C ILE A 6 -13.37 8.62 2.63
N ASP A 7 -13.60 9.80 2.07
CA ASP A 7 -12.53 10.66 1.55
C ASP A 7 -11.52 11.02 2.65
N LYS A 8 -12.01 11.35 3.86
CA LYS A 8 -11.16 11.59 5.03
C LYS A 8 -10.35 10.35 5.42
N SER A 9 -10.98 9.20 5.55
CA SER A 9 -10.28 7.96 5.91
C SER A 9 -9.21 7.57 4.88
N ASN A 10 -9.46 7.82 3.59
CA ASN A 10 -8.48 7.59 2.54
C ASN A 10 -7.30 8.56 2.65
N GLN A 11 -7.55 9.81 3.06
CA GLN A 11 -6.49 10.78 3.30
C GLN A 11 -5.67 10.38 4.52
N ASP A 12 -6.30 10.03 5.64
CA ASP A 12 -5.61 9.59 6.86
C ASP A 12 -4.69 8.38 6.58
N ARG A 13 -5.12 7.46 5.72
CA ARG A 13 -4.30 6.33 5.24
C ARG A 13 -3.10 6.80 4.42
N THR A 14 -3.30 7.67 3.43
CA THR A 14 -2.19 8.24 2.65
C THR A 14 -1.19 8.93 3.56
N ASP A 15 -1.66 9.76 4.49
CA ASP A 15 -0.79 10.55 5.37
C ASP A 15 0.06 9.63 6.25
N LEU A 16 -0.51 8.52 6.72
CA LEU A 16 0.24 7.50 7.46
C LEU A 16 1.30 6.82 6.59
N VAL A 17 0.98 6.51 5.33
CA VAL A 17 1.96 5.94 4.38
C VAL A 17 3.12 6.91 4.16
N GLU A 18 2.84 8.19 3.93
CA GLU A 18 3.89 9.22 3.75
C GLU A 18 4.73 9.42 5.03
N LEU A 19 4.12 9.27 6.22
CA LEU A 19 4.84 9.30 7.49
C LEU A 19 5.81 8.12 7.64
N ILE A 20 5.38 6.91 7.28
CA ILE A 20 6.23 5.71 7.31
C ILE A 20 7.39 5.84 6.31
N ASP A 21 7.14 6.36 5.11
CA ASP A 21 8.21 6.63 4.14
C ASP A 21 9.19 7.69 4.65
N SER A 22 8.70 8.72 5.34
CA SER A 22 9.55 9.74 5.97
C SER A 22 10.46 9.11 7.04
N TYR A 23 9.95 8.17 7.81
CA TYR A 23 10.75 7.39 8.77
C TYR A 23 11.84 6.59 8.06
N PHE A 24 11.53 5.86 6.97
CA PHE A 24 12.53 5.09 6.24
C PHE A 24 13.57 5.98 5.55
N LEU A 25 13.17 7.13 5.01
CA LEU A 25 14.09 8.12 4.47
C LEU A 25 15.11 8.60 5.52
N ASP A 26 14.65 8.92 6.73
CA ASP A 26 15.56 9.32 7.81
C ASP A 26 16.44 8.16 8.27
N LYS A 27 15.88 6.95 8.39
CA LYS A 27 16.61 5.74 8.79
C LYS A 27 17.76 5.41 7.85
N TYR A 28 17.56 5.58 6.54
CA TYR A 28 18.55 5.22 5.51
C TYR A 28 19.29 6.42 4.91
N LYS A 29 19.21 7.60 5.53
CA LYS A 29 19.82 8.84 4.99
C LYS A 29 21.34 8.78 4.83
N ASP A 30 22.01 7.99 5.67
CA ASP A 30 23.47 7.85 5.67
C ASP A 30 23.96 6.70 4.78
N VAL A 31 23.03 5.94 4.17
CA VAL A 31 23.38 4.92 3.19
C VAL A 31 23.87 5.60 1.92
N VAL A 32 25.12 5.30 1.52
CA VAL A 32 25.69 5.78 0.27
C VAL A 32 25.25 4.85 -0.86
N PRO A 33 24.49 5.35 -1.87
CA PRO A 33 24.10 4.53 -3.01
C PRO A 33 25.32 4.06 -3.81
N LEU A 34 25.27 2.82 -4.29
CA LEU A 34 26.24 2.28 -5.24
C LEU A 34 26.13 2.99 -6.59
N ALA A 35 27.18 2.91 -7.41
CA ALA A 35 27.23 3.58 -8.71
C ALA A 35 26.14 3.13 -9.68
N ASP A 36 25.69 1.88 -9.56
CA ASP A 36 24.63 1.24 -10.33
C ASP A 36 23.30 1.17 -9.56
N ALA A 37 23.15 1.90 -8.46
CA ALA A 37 21.95 1.88 -7.65
C ALA A 37 20.72 2.35 -8.44
N THR A 38 19.59 1.67 -8.22
CA THR A 38 18.33 1.93 -8.94
C THR A 38 17.21 2.37 -8.02
N ILE A 39 16.13 2.91 -8.61
CA ILE A 39 14.87 3.16 -7.90
C ILE A 39 13.92 1.98 -8.11
N ASN A 40 13.08 1.73 -7.12
CA ASN A 40 11.91 0.88 -7.27
C ASN A 40 10.69 1.70 -7.70
N THR A 41 9.71 1.02 -8.30
CA THR A 41 8.44 1.63 -8.71
C THR A 41 7.58 2.07 -7.52
N GLU A 42 7.73 1.43 -6.36
CA GLU A 42 7.03 1.73 -5.12
C GLU A 42 8.03 1.91 -3.98
N SER A 43 7.67 2.74 -3.00
CA SER A 43 8.40 2.87 -1.75
C SER A 43 8.04 1.73 -0.78
N PRO A 44 8.84 1.51 0.29
CA PRO A 44 8.51 0.55 1.33
C PRO A 44 7.12 0.78 1.95
N ALA A 45 6.72 2.02 2.25
CA ALA A 45 5.44 2.27 2.88
C ALA A 45 4.25 1.96 1.96
N TRP A 46 4.34 2.27 0.66
CA TRP A 46 3.30 1.94 -0.31
C TRP A 46 3.17 0.42 -0.51
N ALA A 47 4.28 -0.32 -0.49
CA ALA A 47 4.24 -1.78 -0.52
C ALA A 47 3.57 -2.36 0.74
N ILE A 48 3.82 -1.79 1.92
CA ILE A 48 3.16 -2.14 3.18
C ILE A 48 1.66 -1.80 3.15
N ASP A 49 1.25 -0.67 2.57
CA ASP A 49 -0.17 -0.32 2.39
C ASP A 49 -0.91 -1.39 1.58
N ARG A 50 -0.31 -1.83 0.46
CA ARG A 50 -0.85 -2.92 -0.35
C ARG A 50 -0.96 -4.23 0.45
N LEU A 51 0.05 -4.55 1.27
CA LEU A 51 0.03 -5.71 2.15
C LEU A 51 -1.11 -5.63 3.17
N SER A 52 -1.40 -4.44 3.72
CA SER A 52 -2.51 -4.22 4.66
C SER A 52 -3.88 -4.48 4.01
N ILE A 53 -4.08 -4.01 2.77
CA ILE A 53 -5.31 -4.26 2.01
C ILE A 53 -5.44 -5.76 1.69
N LEU A 54 -4.33 -6.40 1.33
CA LEU A 54 -4.31 -7.83 1.06
C LEU A 54 -4.69 -8.65 2.31
N ALA A 55 -4.23 -8.26 3.49
CA ALA A 55 -4.61 -8.89 4.75
C ALA A 55 -6.13 -8.81 5.00
N LEU A 56 -6.77 -7.67 4.71
CA LEU A 56 -8.22 -7.54 4.80
C LEU A 56 -8.95 -8.45 3.81
N LYS A 57 -8.45 -8.56 2.58
CA LYS A 57 -9.00 -9.49 1.57
C LYS A 57 -8.90 -10.94 2.01
N ILE A 58 -7.76 -11.34 2.57
CA ILE A 58 -7.53 -12.69 3.10
C ILE A 58 -8.52 -12.96 4.23
N TYR A 59 -8.66 -12.03 5.19
CA TYR A 59 -9.59 -12.17 6.31
C TYR A 59 -11.02 -12.42 5.83
N HIS A 60 -11.54 -11.59 4.92
CA HIS A 60 -12.91 -11.78 4.42
C HIS A 60 -13.07 -13.03 3.56
N MET A 61 -12.06 -13.39 2.76
CA MET A 61 -12.10 -14.62 1.97
C MET A 61 -12.09 -15.87 2.85
N GLN A 62 -11.33 -15.85 3.94
CA GLN A 62 -11.32 -16.91 4.95
C GLN A 62 -12.71 -17.11 5.55
N GLN A 63 -13.43 -16.03 5.87
CA GLN A 63 -14.81 -16.11 6.38
C GLN A 63 -15.77 -16.75 5.36
N GLU A 64 -15.64 -16.46 4.06
CA GLU A 64 -16.48 -17.10 3.03
C GLU A 64 -16.15 -18.59 2.84
N VAL A 65 -14.89 -18.99 3.03
CA VAL A 65 -14.49 -20.40 3.02
C VAL A 65 -15.06 -21.17 4.23
N GLU A 66 -15.10 -20.51 5.39
CA GLU A 66 -15.57 -21.10 6.65
C GLU A 66 -17.09 -21.15 6.79
N ARG A 67 -17.84 -20.45 5.92
CA ARG A 67 -19.31 -20.47 5.92
C ARG A 67 -19.86 -21.87 5.64
N GLN A 68 -20.78 -22.30 6.51
CA GLN A 68 -21.42 -23.62 6.43
C GLN A 68 -22.74 -23.61 5.63
N ASP A 69 -23.28 -22.44 5.32
CA ASP A 69 -24.53 -22.23 4.59
C ASP A 69 -24.32 -22.07 3.07
N THR A 70 -23.29 -22.74 2.53
CA THR A 70 -22.93 -22.67 1.10
C THR A 70 -22.71 -24.06 0.51
N THR A 71 -22.69 -24.17 -0.82
CA THR A 71 -22.43 -25.45 -1.50
C THR A 71 -20.93 -25.80 -1.47
N GLU A 72 -20.62 -27.08 -1.59
CA GLU A 72 -19.23 -27.56 -1.71
C GLU A 72 -18.47 -26.85 -2.84
N GLU A 73 -19.11 -26.72 -4.01
CA GLU A 73 -18.53 -26.04 -5.17
C GLU A 73 -18.22 -24.56 -4.88
N HIS A 74 -19.07 -23.87 -4.11
CA HIS A 74 -18.81 -22.49 -3.70
C HIS A 74 -17.58 -22.42 -2.77
N ARG A 75 -17.51 -23.33 -1.79
CA ARG A 75 -16.39 -23.40 -0.85
C ARG A 75 -15.07 -23.68 -1.56
N GLU A 76 -15.04 -24.62 -2.50
CA GLU A 76 -13.86 -24.93 -3.31
C GLU A 76 -13.39 -23.71 -4.13
N LYS A 77 -14.32 -22.97 -4.76
CA LYS A 77 -14.00 -21.74 -5.49
C LYS A 77 -13.44 -20.65 -4.57
N CYS A 78 -14.01 -20.49 -3.38
CA CYS A 78 -13.51 -19.54 -2.38
C CYS A 78 -12.13 -19.96 -1.84
N GLN A 79 -11.91 -21.26 -1.61
CA GLN A 79 -10.62 -21.80 -1.17
C GLN A 79 -9.53 -21.57 -2.22
N ALA A 80 -9.84 -21.78 -3.51
CA ALA A 80 -8.90 -21.50 -4.60
C ALA A 80 -8.50 -20.01 -4.62
N LYS A 81 -9.46 -19.09 -4.45
CA LYS A 81 -9.18 -17.65 -4.33
C LYS A 81 -8.34 -17.32 -3.10
N LEU A 82 -8.66 -17.92 -1.95
CA LEU A 82 -7.90 -17.75 -0.72
C LEU A 82 -6.43 -18.18 -0.90
N ASN A 83 -6.20 -19.32 -1.55
CA ASN A 83 -4.84 -19.81 -1.82
C ASN A 83 -4.02 -18.80 -2.64
N VAL A 84 -4.62 -18.21 -3.68
CA VAL A 84 -3.98 -17.14 -4.47
C VAL A 84 -3.66 -15.92 -3.61
N LEU A 85 -4.59 -15.48 -2.73
CA LEU A 85 -4.34 -14.34 -1.84
C LEU A 85 -3.20 -14.63 -0.84
N LEU A 86 -3.12 -15.86 -0.33
CA LEU A 86 -2.06 -16.30 0.58
C LEU A 86 -0.69 -16.34 -0.11
N GLU A 87 -0.64 -16.79 -1.37
CA GLU A 87 0.57 -16.73 -2.20
C GLU A 87 1.00 -15.29 -2.46
N GLN A 88 0.07 -14.42 -2.87
CA GLN A 88 0.35 -12.99 -3.02
C GLN A 88 0.92 -12.36 -1.76
N ARG A 89 0.46 -12.77 -0.57
CA ARG A 89 0.98 -12.26 0.71
C ARG A 89 2.43 -12.68 0.92
N LYS A 90 2.76 -13.94 0.60
CA LYS A 90 4.13 -14.45 0.70
C LYS A 90 5.06 -13.69 -0.24
N ASP A 91 4.67 -13.55 -1.50
CA ASP A 91 5.48 -12.88 -2.52
C ASP A 91 5.68 -11.40 -2.20
N LEU A 92 4.62 -10.71 -1.80
CA LEU A 92 4.70 -9.29 -1.44
C LEU A 92 5.56 -9.07 -0.19
N SER A 93 5.44 -9.93 0.83
CA SER A 93 6.27 -9.83 2.03
C SER A 93 7.76 -10.04 1.70
N ALA A 94 8.07 -11.08 0.92
CA ALA A 94 9.45 -11.34 0.49
C ALA A 94 10.01 -10.20 -0.38
N ALA A 95 9.19 -9.61 -1.26
CA ALA A 95 9.60 -8.47 -2.07
C ALA A 95 9.86 -7.20 -1.22
N ILE A 96 9.09 -6.98 -0.15
CA ILE A 96 9.32 -5.89 0.80
C ILE A 96 10.64 -6.10 1.55
N ASP A 97 10.87 -7.31 2.07
CA ASP A 97 12.10 -7.65 2.78
C ASP A 97 13.32 -7.44 1.87
N GLN A 98 13.24 -7.90 0.61
CA GLN A 98 14.30 -7.70 -0.37
C GLN A 98 14.52 -6.22 -0.70
N LEU A 99 13.44 -5.43 -0.84
CA LEU A 99 13.55 -4.00 -1.07
C LEU A 99 14.28 -3.28 0.08
N LEU A 100 13.91 -3.59 1.32
CA LEU A 100 14.56 -3.00 2.49
C LEU A 100 16.03 -3.39 2.59
N ALA A 101 16.37 -4.66 2.33
CA ALA A 101 17.75 -5.12 2.30
C ALA A 101 18.56 -4.47 1.16
N ASP A 102 17.97 -4.31 -0.03
CA ASP A 102 18.62 -3.62 -1.15
C ASP A 102 18.86 -2.13 -0.86
N ILE A 103 17.93 -1.48 -0.15
CA ILE A 103 18.10 -0.09 0.30
C ILE A 103 19.23 -0.02 1.33
N GLU A 104 19.23 -0.88 2.33
CA GLU A 104 20.29 -0.91 3.36
C GLU A 104 21.68 -1.18 2.77
N ALA A 105 21.76 -2.01 1.74
CA ALA A 105 22.99 -2.31 1.01
C ALA A 105 23.40 -1.24 -0.03
N GLY A 106 22.64 -0.15 -0.17
CA GLY A 106 22.89 0.91 -1.15
C GLY A 106 22.66 0.51 -2.62
N LYS A 107 22.09 -0.67 -2.89
CA LYS A 107 21.74 -1.13 -4.24
C LYS A 107 20.49 -0.44 -4.77
N LYS A 108 19.63 0.02 -3.87
CA LYS A 108 18.49 0.87 -4.17
C LYS A 108 18.51 2.11 -3.31
N TYR A 109 17.95 3.18 -3.82
CA TYR A 109 17.77 4.40 -3.04
C TYR A 109 16.30 4.80 -3.04
N MET A 110 15.89 5.43 -1.93
CA MET A 110 14.52 5.88 -1.77
C MET A 110 14.29 7.20 -2.48
N LYS A 111 13.19 7.26 -3.22
CA LYS A 111 12.63 8.50 -3.76
C LYS A 111 11.15 8.52 -3.48
N VAL A 112 10.69 9.49 -2.69
CA VAL A 112 9.31 9.56 -2.22
C VAL A 112 8.61 10.72 -2.91
N TYR A 113 7.42 10.46 -3.44
CA TYR A 113 6.55 11.47 -4.04
C TYR A 113 5.34 11.66 -3.13
N LYS A 114 5.11 12.90 -2.68
CA LYS A 114 3.89 13.25 -1.95
C LYS A 114 2.69 13.25 -2.89
N GLN A 115 1.50 12.93 -2.38
CA GLN A 115 0.29 12.97 -3.19
C GLN A 115 -0.01 14.40 -3.67
N MET A 116 -0.13 14.55 -4.99
CA MET A 116 -0.54 15.79 -5.64
C MET A 116 -2.06 15.78 -5.85
N LYS A 117 -2.85 16.15 -4.83
CA LYS A 117 -4.31 16.28 -4.95
C LYS A 117 -4.72 17.74 -5.13
N MET A 118 -5.34 18.06 -6.26
CA MET A 118 -5.85 19.41 -6.55
C MET A 118 -6.84 19.94 -5.50
N TYR A 119 -7.66 19.07 -4.89
CA TYR A 119 -8.66 19.51 -3.91
C TYR A 119 -8.08 19.84 -2.53
N ASN A 120 -6.86 19.38 -2.24
CA ASN A 120 -6.15 19.67 -0.98
C ASN A 120 -5.49 21.04 -1.02
N ASP A 121 -5.28 21.60 -2.22
CA ASP A 121 -4.85 22.98 -2.40
C ASP A 121 -6.09 23.88 -2.64
N PRO A 122 -6.40 24.81 -1.72
CA PRO A 122 -7.48 25.76 -1.93
C PRO A 122 -7.34 26.52 -3.25
N ALA A 123 -6.13 26.74 -3.78
CA ALA A 123 -5.79 27.39 -5.05
C ALA A 123 -6.19 26.58 -6.30
N LEU A 124 -6.33 25.26 -6.17
CA LEU A 124 -6.58 24.34 -7.30
C LEU A 124 -7.92 23.60 -7.20
N ASN A 125 -8.69 23.83 -6.13
CA ASN A 125 -9.97 23.17 -5.92
C ASN A 125 -11.06 23.74 -6.87
N PRO A 126 -11.53 22.98 -7.88
CA PRO A 126 -12.49 23.47 -8.85
C PRO A 126 -13.81 23.91 -8.23
N VAL A 127 -14.20 23.34 -7.09
CA VAL A 127 -15.44 23.68 -6.38
C VAL A 127 -15.37 25.08 -5.75
N LEU A 128 -14.16 25.57 -5.46
CA LEU A 128 -13.94 26.91 -4.89
C LEU A 128 -13.88 28.00 -5.97
N TYR A 129 -13.40 27.69 -7.18
CA TYR A 129 -13.31 28.66 -8.29
C TYR A 129 -14.48 28.62 -9.25
N ALA A 130 -15.20 27.51 -9.38
CA ALA A 130 -16.45 27.41 -10.15
C ALA A 130 -17.63 28.15 -9.49
N LYS A 131 -17.38 28.85 -8.37
CA LYS A 131 -18.31 29.79 -7.72
C LYS A 131 -18.00 31.25 -8.05
N LYS A 132 -17.13 31.54 -9.01
CA LYS A 132 -17.02 32.87 -9.63
C LYS A 132 -17.95 32.99 -10.82
#